data_AF-A0A267MN56-F1
#
_entry.id   AF-A0A267MN56-F1
#
_cell.length_a   1.000
_cell.length_b   1.000
_cell.length_c   1.000
_cell.angle_alpha   90.00
_cell.angle_beta   90.00
_cell.angle_gamma   90.00
#
_symmetry.space_group_name_H-M   'P 1'
#
loop_
_entity.id
_entity.type
_entity.pdbx_description
1 polymer ?
#
loop_
_entity_poly.entity_id
_entity_poly.type
_entity_poly.pdbx_seq_one_letter_code
_entity_poly.pdbx_strand_id
1 'polypeptide(L)'
;MADKRRLFSLIPKVDDILNEERIMEILEDNNRDFVVKHVRQNIENIRKHIVELKDNEIESFKVDEDMVISNIIESVEKEKAMNLRRVINATGVVLHTNLGRALINDELKNSIWDAVSNYSNLEYNIETGKRGSRYSHIEEVLGQLTGAESAMVVNNNAAAVLLVLSTMAKNKEVIVSRGQLVEIGGAFRVPEVMEQGGALLKEVGTTNKTHVWDYENAIGEETGLLLKVHTSNYKVVGFTKEVSIDELVEIGNKYNLPTVEDIGSGTLVDFSKYGIIKEPTVQESIKKGIDVVTFSGDKLLGGPQAGIIVGKKKYIDAMKKNPLTRAIRIDKLTLAALEGTLRTYLSAKNPEKEIPTLRMLTYSHEEISEKAHNLYEVLINSLKDFLIEKEEGYSQVGGGSMPTEYLKTTLIKINHKEKNANWIEKKMRESNIPVIGRISEENILLDVRTIKEEEFNIIKTCLVEIEKMAQGGK
;
A
#
# COMPACT_ATOMS: atom_id res chain seq x y z
N MET A 1 5.45 30.79 44.20
CA MET A 1 6.28 29.60 44.57
C MET A 1 5.70 28.75 45.69
N ALA A 2 5.06 29.32 46.72
CA ALA A 2 4.44 28.53 47.80
C ALA A 2 3.29 27.64 47.30
N ASP A 3 2.47 28.12 46.36
CA ASP A 3 1.30 27.37 45.87
C ASP A 3 1.66 26.17 44.98
N LYS A 4 2.74 26.24 44.20
CA LYS A 4 3.21 25.08 43.41
C LYS A 4 3.76 23.95 44.28
N ARG A 5 4.36 24.26 45.45
CA ARG A 5 4.85 23.22 46.38
C ARG A 5 3.72 22.32 46.88
N ARG A 6 2.52 22.88 47.10
CA ARG A 6 1.32 22.11 47.46
C ARG A 6 0.96 21.12 46.35
N LEU A 7 0.98 21.54 45.07
CA LEU A 7 0.65 20.66 43.95
C LEU A 7 1.62 19.48 43.82
N PHE A 8 2.93 19.68 44.03
CA PHE A 8 3.89 18.57 44.03
C PHE A 8 3.64 17.53 45.13
N SER A 9 3.08 17.94 46.27
CA SER A 9 2.75 17.01 47.36
C SER A 9 1.51 16.14 47.09
N LEU A 10 0.72 16.48 46.07
CA LEU A 10 -0.48 15.73 45.66
C LEU A 10 -0.16 14.63 44.63
N ILE A 11 1.08 14.53 44.16
CA ILE A 11 1.48 13.48 43.22
C ILE A 11 1.57 12.14 43.99
N PRO A 12 0.85 11.09 43.58
CA PRO A 12 0.92 9.78 44.25
C PRO A 12 2.34 9.21 44.23
N LYS A 13 2.70 8.44 45.26
CA LYS A 13 4.00 7.75 45.27
C LYS A 13 3.97 6.59 44.30
N VAL A 14 5.15 6.24 43.79
CA VAL A 14 5.32 5.09 42.90
C VAL A 14 4.78 3.81 43.55
N ASP A 15 5.10 3.57 44.82
CA ASP A 15 4.64 2.37 45.53
C ASP A 15 3.12 2.35 45.74
N ASP A 16 2.49 3.51 45.94
CA ASP A 16 1.03 3.59 46.10
C ASP A 16 0.33 3.22 44.78
N ILE A 17 0.83 3.75 43.66
CA ILE A 17 0.34 3.40 42.31
C ILE A 17 0.56 1.91 42.00
N LEU A 18 1.71 1.34 42.37
CA LEU A 18 2.00 -0.07 42.11
C LEU A 18 1.15 -1.05 42.93
N ASN A 19 0.55 -0.60 44.03
CA ASN A 19 -0.36 -1.39 44.87
C ASN A 19 -1.84 -1.14 44.51
N GLU A 20 -2.12 -0.32 43.49
CA GLU A 20 -3.46 -0.08 43.00
C GLU A 20 -3.94 -1.28 42.16
N GLU A 21 -5.21 -1.67 42.32
CA GLU A 21 -5.76 -2.91 41.77
C GLU A 21 -5.59 -3.03 40.24
N ARG A 22 -5.88 -1.98 39.48
CA ARG A 22 -5.76 -1.97 38.01
C ARG A 22 -4.30 -2.03 37.56
N ILE A 23 -3.37 -1.47 38.33
CA ILE A 23 -1.94 -1.58 38.03
C ILE A 23 -1.39 -2.96 38.42
N MET A 24 -1.89 -3.57 39.50
CA MET A 24 -1.56 -4.93 39.87
C MET A 24 -2.00 -5.94 38.81
N GLU A 25 -3.20 -5.78 38.23
CA GLU A 25 -3.66 -6.60 37.10
C GLU A 25 -2.68 -6.52 35.91
N ILE A 26 -2.20 -5.33 35.56
CA ILE A 26 -1.21 -5.17 34.48
C ILE A 26 0.14 -5.79 34.87
N LEU A 27 0.52 -5.78 36.14
CA LEU A 27 1.75 -6.44 36.59
C LEU A 27 1.70 -7.97 36.47
N GLU A 28 0.53 -8.60 36.36
CA GLU A 28 0.41 -10.05 36.14
C GLU A 28 0.93 -10.46 34.75
N ASP A 29 0.61 -9.65 33.73
CA ASP A 29 0.93 -9.95 32.33
C ASP A 29 2.20 -9.25 31.82
N ASN A 30 2.83 -8.39 32.64
CA ASN A 30 3.92 -7.53 32.19
C ASN A 30 5.13 -7.54 33.12
N ASN A 31 6.31 -7.32 32.55
CA ASN A 31 7.53 -7.17 33.34
C ASN A 31 7.40 -5.96 34.29
N ARG A 32 7.69 -6.14 35.58
CA ARG A 32 7.61 -5.08 36.59
C ARG A 32 8.42 -3.83 36.24
N ASP A 33 9.66 -3.99 35.77
CA ASP A 33 10.52 -2.84 35.43
C ASP A 33 9.93 -2.02 34.27
N PHE A 34 9.26 -2.71 33.34
CA PHE A 34 8.52 -2.08 32.25
C PHE A 34 7.35 -1.24 32.78
N VAL A 35 6.50 -1.78 33.65
CA VAL A 35 5.39 -1.02 34.25
C VAL A 35 5.91 0.14 35.10
N VAL A 36 6.95 -0.08 35.92
CA VAL A 36 7.57 0.97 36.77
C VAL A 36 8.13 2.12 35.93
N LYS A 37 8.71 1.85 34.76
CA LYS A 37 9.15 2.89 33.81
C LYS A 37 7.98 3.80 33.42
N HIS A 38 6.82 3.24 33.08
CA HIS A 38 5.62 4.00 32.70
C HIS A 38 5.02 4.79 33.88
N VAL A 39 4.99 4.21 35.07
CA VAL A 39 4.59 4.91 36.30
C VAL A 39 5.47 6.13 36.53
N ARG A 40 6.81 5.95 36.49
CA ARG A 40 7.77 7.04 36.68
C ARG A 40 7.65 8.12 35.60
N GLN A 41 7.45 7.73 34.34
CA GLN A 41 7.32 8.67 33.24
C GLN A 41 6.05 9.52 33.34
N ASN A 42 4.91 8.92 33.70
CA ASN A 42 3.67 9.66 33.94
C ASN A 42 3.80 10.63 35.12
N ILE A 43 4.38 10.18 36.24
CA ILE A 43 4.68 11.06 37.39
C ILE A 43 5.57 12.23 36.95
N GLU A 44 6.60 11.98 36.14
CA GLU A 44 7.51 13.02 35.69
C GLU A 44 6.83 14.02 34.73
N ASN A 45 5.90 13.56 33.88
CA ASN A 45 5.09 14.43 33.04
C ASN A 45 4.21 15.36 33.88
N ILE A 46 3.58 14.84 34.95
CA ILE A 46 2.80 15.66 35.89
C ILE A 46 3.71 16.69 36.57
N ARG A 47 4.92 16.31 36.99
CA ARG A 47 5.88 17.25 37.58
C ARG A 47 6.25 18.37 36.62
N LYS A 48 6.58 18.05 35.36
CA LYS A 48 6.90 19.05 34.33
C LYS A 48 5.73 19.98 34.09
N HIS A 49 4.52 19.46 34.01
CA HIS A 49 3.32 20.26 33.83
C HIS A 49 3.11 21.26 34.98
N ILE A 50 3.26 20.83 36.24
CA ILE A 50 3.18 21.72 37.42
C ILE A 50 4.24 22.83 37.37
N VAL A 51 5.45 22.55 36.87
CA VAL A 51 6.49 23.58 36.68
C VAL A 51 6.02 24.65 35.68
N GLU A 52 5.42 24.22 34.57
CA GLU A 52 5.00 25.08 33.45
C GLU A 52 3.72 25.88 33.71
N LEU A 53 2.91 25.52 34.72
CA LEU A 53 1.67 26.24 35.07
C LEU A 53 1.90 27.74 35.32
N LYS A 54 1.01 28.59 34.79
CA LYS A 54 0.98 30.02 35.14
C LYS A 54 0.28 30.24 36.48
N ASP A 55 0.55 31.36 37.15
CA ASP A 55 0.04 31.59 38.52
C ASP A 55 -1.50 31.58 38.61
N ASN A 56 -2.19 32.00 37.54
CA ASN A 56 -3.65 31.95 37.43
C ASN A 56 -4.25 30.56 37.20
N GLU A 57 -3.42 29.54 36.90
CA GLU A 57 -3.85 28.17 36.64
C GLU A 57 -3.68 27.27 37.87
N ILE A 58 -2.80 27.65 38.81
CA ILE A 58 -2.41 26.85 39.99
C ILE A 58 -3.60 26.45 40.86
N GLU A 59 -4.55 27.37 41.13
CA GLU A 59 -5.70 27.09 42.00
C GLU A 59 -6.71 26.11 41.38
N SER A 60 -6.73 26.02 40.05
CA SER A 60 -7.66 25.16 39.31
C SER A 60 -7.09 23.81 38.93
N PHE A 61 -5.77 23.63 39.05
CA PHE A 61 -5.09 22.37 38.75
C PHE A 61 -5.35 21.34 39.85
N LYS A 62 -5.74 20.12 39.45
CA LYS A 62 -5.91 18.96 40.33
C LYS A 62 -5.19 17.77 39.74
N VAL A 63 -4.54 16.98 40.59
CA VAL A 63 -4.05 15.65 40.24
C VAL A 63 -5.21 14.69 40.46
N ASP A 64 -5.79 14.19 39.37
CA ASP A 64 -6.83 13.16 39.41
C ASP A 64 -6.16 11.79 39.35
N GLU A 65 -6.21 11.04 40.45
CA GLU A 65 -5.56 9.74 40.57
C GLU A 65 -6.10 8.73 39.55
N ASP A 66 -7.41 8.73 39.28
CA ASP A 66 -8.01 7.83 38.28
C ASP A 66 -7.48 8.15 36.87
N MET A 67 -7.29 9.44 36.57
CA MET A 67 -6.69 9.86 35.31
C MET A 67 -5.22 9.44 35.23
N VAL A 68 -4.46 9.54 36.33
CA VAL A 68 -3.06 9.11 36.38
C VAL A 68 -2.95 7.61 36.14
N ILE A 69 -3.77 6.81 36.83
CA ILE A 69 -3.79 5.35 36.62
C ILE A 69 -4.15 5.06 35.17
N SER A 70 -5.23 5.63 34.64
CA SER A 70 -5.66 5.42 33.25
C SER A 70 -4.56 5.75 32.23
N ASN A 71 -3.86 6.88 32.41
CA ASN A 71 -2.74 7.27 31.54
C ASN A 71 -1.56 6.30 31.61
N ILE A 72 -1.30 5.70 32.78
CA ILE A 72 -0.26 4.68 32.93
C ILE A 72 -0.65 3.42 32.15
N ILE A 73 -1.88 2.93 32.33
CA ILE A 73 -2.42 1.77 31.60
C ILE A 73 -2.33 1.99 30.10
N GLU A 74 -2.83 3.14 29.62
CA GLU A 74 -2.78 3.50 28.20
C GLU A 74 -1.35 3.56 27.68
N SER A 75 -0.42 4.13 28.45
CA SER A 75 0.98 4.22 28.04
C SER A 75 1.67 2.86 27.94
N VAL A 76 1.34 1.92 28.83
CA VAL A 76 1.83 0.53 28.81
C VAL A 76 1.30 -0.18 27.58
N GLU A 77 -0.02 -0.13 27.35
CA GLU A 77 -0.64 -0.79 26.20
C GLU A 77 -0.19 -0.19 24.87
N LYS A 78 0.04 1.13 24.83
CA LYS A 78 0.59 1.82 23.66
C LYS A 78 2.03 1.41 23.34
N GLU A 79 2.88 1.16 24.34
CA GLU A 79 4.25 0.70 24.11
C GLU A 79 4.30 -0.79 23.72
N LYS A 80 3.32 -1.60 24.16
CA LYS A 80 3.15 -3.00 23.71
C LYS A 80 2.59 -3.11 22.30
N ALA A 81 1.78 -2.15 21.88
CA ALA A 81 1.17 -2.14 20.56
C ALA A 81 2.24 -2.08 19.45
N MET A 82 1.97 -2.77 18.34
CA MET A 82 2.83 -2.68 17.16
C MET A 82 2.79 -1.28 16.56
N ASN A 83 3.95 -0.77 16.14
CA ASN A 83 4.04 0.48 15.38
C ASN A 83 3.31 0.40 14.03
N LEU A 84 3.43 -0.75 13.35
CA LEU A 84 2.62 -1.07 12.18
C LEU A 84 1.25 -1.57 12.65
N ARG A 85 0.22 -0.75 12.46
CA ARG A 85 -1.14 -1.04 12.90
C ARG A 85 -2.14 -0.80 11.78
N ARG A 86 -3.30 -1.42 11.93
CA ARG A 86 -4.44 -1.22 11.04
C ARG A 86 -4.91 0.24 11.09
N VAL A 87 -5.31 0.75 9.94
CA VAL A 87 -5.97 2.05 9.78
C VAL A 87 -7.18 1.88 8.85
N ILE A 88 -8.17 2.74 9.00
CA ILE A 88 -9.33 2.82 8.09
C ILE A 88 -9.02 3.86 7.03
N ASN A 89 -9.00 3.43 5.76
CA ASN A 89 -8.82 4.30 4.63
C ASN A 89 -10.17 4.89 4.19
N ALA A 90 -10.43 6.14 4.53
CA ALA A 90 -11.58 6.91 4.07
C ALA A 90 -11.18 7.99 3.04
N THR A 91 -10.00 7.87 2.44
CA THR A 91 -9.48 8.88 1.49
C THR A 91 -10.05 8.72 0.09
N GLY A 92 -10.52 7.52 -0.26
CA GLY A 92 -10.95 7.20 -1.63
C GLY A 92 -9.81 6.87 -2.58
N VAL A 93 -8.57 6.82 -2.10
CA VAL A 93 -7.42 6.37 -2.89
C VAL A 93 -7.28 4.87 -2.69
N VAL A 94 -7.58 4.07 -3.72
CA VAL A 94 -7.60 2.60 -3.62
C VAL A 94 -6.20 2.03 -3.43
N LEU A 95 -5.27 2.35 -4.32
CA LEU A 95 -3.85 2.00 -4.22
C LEU A 95 -3.08 3.10 -3.51
N HIS A 96 -3.35 3.26 -2.21
CA HIS A 96 -2.71 4.29 -1.39
C HIS A 96 -1.31 3.86 -0.95
N THR A 97 -0.26 4.46 -1.53
CA THR A 97 1.14 4.09 -1.23
C THR A 97 1.47 4.16 0.26
N ASN A 98 1.05 5.22 0.95
CA ASN A 98 1.33 5.38 2.39
C ASN A 98 0.54 4.42 3.30
N LEU A 99 -0.58 3.85 2.82
CA LEU A 99 -1.45 2.97 3.62
C LEU A 99 -1.32 1.49 3.21
N GLY A 100 -0.27 1.15 2.45
CA GLY A 100 0.07 -0.25 2.15
C GLY A 100 -0.42 -0.80 0.81
N ARG A 101 -0.96 0.05 -0.09
CA ARG A 101 -1.43 -0.35 -1.43
C ARG A 101 -2.55 -1.39 -1.41
N ALA A 102 -2.36 -2.54 -2.08
CA ALA A 102 -3.37 -3.56 -2.26
C ALA A 102 -3.63 -4.37 -0.97
N LEU A 103 -4.85 -4.89 -0.86
CA LEU A 103 -5.30 -5.69 0.28
C LEU A 103 -5.33 -7.16 -0.10
N ILE A 104 -4.94 -8.02 0.84
CA ILE A 104 -5.09 -9.48 0.70
C ILE A 104 -6.53 -9.86 1.05
N ASN A 105 -7.11 -10.78 0.27
CA ASN A 105 -8.44 -11.31 0.55
C ASN A 105 -8.45 -12.07 1.89
N ASP A 106 -9.40 -11.74 2.77
CA ASP A 106 -9.55 -12.34 4.10
C ASP A 106 -9.83 -13.86 4.01
N GLU A 107 -10.39 -14.36 2.90
CA GLU A 107 -10.56 -15.79 2.63
C GLU A 107 -9.22 -16.55 2.60
N LEU A 108 -8.13 -15.87 2.25
CA LEU A 108 -6.78 -16.47 2.20
C LEU A 108 -6.10 -16.52 3.57
N LYS A 109 -6.66 -15.88 4.60
CA LYS A 109 -6.02 -15.70 5.91
C LYS A 109 -5.56 -17.02 6.52
N ASN A 110 -6.43 -18.03 6.56
CA ASN A 110 -6.10 -19.32 7.16
C ASN A 110 -5.03 -20.06 6.36
N SER A 111 -5.16 -20.12 5.03
CA SER A 111 -4.17 -20.77 4.16
C SER A 111 -2.79 -20.12 4.26
N ILE A 112 -2.75 -18.79 4.31
CA ILE A 112 -1.50 -18.04 4.50
C ILE A 112 -0.93 -18.33 5.89
N TRP A 113 -1.75 -18.23 6.93
CA TRP A 113 -1.32 -18.48 8.31
C TRP A 113 -0.79 -19.90 8.48
N ASP A 114 -1.46 -20.91 7.92
CA ASP A 114 -1.03 -22.30 7.96
C ASP A 114 0.34 -22.48 7.30
N ALA A 115 0.56 -21.86 6.14
CA ALA A 115 1.84 -21.91 5.43
C ALA A 115 2.98 -21.23 6.20
N VAL A 116 2.70 -20.18 6.98
CA VAL A 116 3.73 -19.42 7.69
C VAL A 116 3.98 -19.88 9.13
N SER A 117 2.94 -20.32 9.83
CA SER A 117 2.99 -20.78 11.23
C SER A 117 3.43 -22.24 11.37
N ASN A 118 3.42 -23.02 10.28
CA ASN A 118 3.90 -24.40 10.25
C ASN A 118 5.09 -24.60 9.29
N TYR A 119 5.69 -25.79 9.34
CA TYR A 119 6.55 -26.27 8.25
C TYR A 119 5.71 -26.44 6.97
N SER A 120 6.33 -26.18 5.81
CA SER A 120 5.64 -26.27 4.51
C SER A 120 6.56 -26.86 3.44
N ASN A 121 5.96 -27.21 2.30
CA ASN A 121 6.66 -27.73 1.11
C ASN A 121 7.34 -26.61 0.28
N LEU A 122 7.74 -25.50 0.92
CA LEU A 122 8.28 -24.31 0.26
C LEU A 122 9.39 -24.61 -0.76
N GLU A 123 10.33 -25.48 -0.42
CA GLU A 123 11.40 -25.94 -1.32
C GLU A 123 11.51 -27.47 -1.33
N TYR A 124 10.37 -28.16 -1.14
CA TYR A 124 10.31 -29.62 -1.09
C TYR A 124 9.21 -30.11 -2.03
N ASN A 125 9.57 -30.96 -2.98
CA ASN A 125 8.59 -31.60 -3.86
C ASN A 125 8.07 -32.87 -3.18
N ILE A 126 6.77 -32.86 -2.87
CA ILE A 126 6.11 -33.93 -2.11
C ILE A 126 6.13 -35.27 -2.88
N GLU A 127 5.92 -35.24 -4.20
CA GLU A 127 5.83 -36.45 -5.04
C GLU A 127 7.18 -37.18 -5.15
N THR A 128 8.26 -36.42 -5.28
CA THR A 128 9.61 -36.97 -5.50
C THR A 128 10.41 -37.14 -4.20
N GLY A 129 9.96 -36.54 -3.10
CA GLY A 129 10.67 -36.54 -1.82
C GLY A 129 12.02 -35.81 -1.83
N LYS A 130 12.19 -34.83 -2.73
CA LYS A 130 13.47 -34.14 -2.96
C LYS A 130 13.32 -32.62 -2.86
N ARG A 131 14.45 -31.93 -2.76
CA ARG A 131 14.51 -30.47 -2.84
C ARG A 131 13.92 -29.99 -4.18
N GLY A 132 12.94 -29.10 -4.10
CA GLY A 132 12.27 -28.46 -5.23
C GLY A 132 12.59 -26.96 -5.32
N SER A 133 12.11 -26.34 -6.39
CA SER A 133 12.14 -24.89 -6.55
C SER A 133 10.89 -24.28 -5.94
N ARG A 134 11.02 -23.25 -5.10
CA ARG A 134 9.85 -22.52 -4.58
C ARG A 134 9.00 -21.86 -5.67
N TYR A 135 9.59 -21.60 -6.84
CA TYR A 135 8.89 -20.96 -7.95
C TYR A 135 7.89 -21.91 -8.63
N SER A 136 8.01 -23.22 -8.43
CA SER A 136 7.08 -24.19 -9.05
C SER A 136 5.64 -23.99 -8.58
N HIS A 137 5.42 -23.43 -7.39
CA HIS A 137 4.09 -23.21 -6.81
C HIS A 137 3.27 -22.16 -7.58
N ILE A 138 3.92 -21.28 -8.33
CA ILE A 138 3.27 -20.16 -9.03
C ILE A 138 3.57 -20.10 -10.53
N GLU A 139 4.62 -20.77 -11.00
CA GLU A 139 5.07 -20.67 -12.40
C GLU A 139 3.99 -21.15 -13.38
N GLU A 140 3.37 -22.30 -13.11
CA GLU A 140 2.30 -22.83 -13.95
C GLU A 140 1.07 -21.92 -13.94
N VAL A 141 0.67 -21.43 -12.77
CA VAL A 141 -0.48 -20.53 -12.60
C VAL A 141 -0.26 -19.23 -13.39
N LEU A 142 0.92 -18.63 -13.28
CA LEU A 142 1.27 -17.43 -14.04
C LEU A 142 1.29 -17.71 -15.55
N GLY A 143 1.81 -18.86 -15.98
CA GLY A 143 1.76 -19.28 -17.39
C GLY A 143 0.33 -19.38 -17.91
N GLN A 144 -0.58 -20.01 -17.16
CA GLN A 144 -2.00 -20.13 -17.51
C GLN A 144 -2.71 -18.76 -17.58
N LEU A 145 -2.44 -17.86 -16.63
CA LEU A 145 -3.07 -16.54 -16.59
C LEU A 145 -2.56 -15.58 -17.66
N THR A 146 -1.26 -15.67 -17.99
CA THR A 146 -0.59 -14.68 -18.85
C THR A 146 -0.36 -15.16 -20.28
N GLY A 147 -0.38 -16.47 -20.51
CA GLY A 147 0.03 -17.10 -21.78
C GLY A 147 1.55 -17.15 -21.97
N ALA A 148 2.34 -16.78 -20.97
CA ALA A 148 3.79 -16.84 -21.05
C ALA A 148 4.34 -18.27 -20.97
N GLU A 149 5.49 -18.51 -21.62
CA GLU A 149 6.15 -19.83 -21.62
C GLU A 149 6.73 -20.22 -20.25
N SER A 150 7.15 -19.23 -19.46
CA SER A 150 7.71 -19.42 -18.12
C SER A 150 7.54 -18.14 -17.30
N ALA A 151 7.65 -18.29 -15.98
CA ALA A 151 7.54 -17.20 -15.04
C ALA A 151 8.49 -17.38 -13.86
N MET A 152 8.80 -16.27 -13.19
CA MET A 152 9.41 -16.26 -11.87
C MET A 152 9.02 -15.00 -11.09
N VAL A 153 9.27 -15.02 -9.78
CA VAL A 153 8.93 -13.89 -8.90
C VAL A 153 10.09 -13.54 -7.98
N VAL A 154 10.28 -12.25 -7.76
CA VAL A 154 11.29 -11.66 -6.88
C VAL A 154 10.62 -10.67 -5.91
N ASN A 155 11.40 -10.06 -5.03
CA ASN A 155 10.94 -9.22 -3.93
C ASN A 155 9.94 -8.12 -4.35
N ASN A 156 10.25 -7.36 -5.40
CA ASN A 156 9.40 -6.29 -5.93
C ASN A 156 9.76 -6.01 -7.39
N ASN A 157 8.97 -5.18 -8.10
CA ASN A 157 9.20 -4.92 -9.52
C ASN A 157 10.54 -4.20 -9.80
N ALA A 158 11.03 -3.37 -8.88
CA ALA A 158 12.35 -2.77 -9.00
C ALA A 158 13.46 -3.84 -9.10
N ALA A 159 13.37 -4.86 -8.24
CA ALA A 159 14.25 -6.02 -8.27
C ALA A 159 14.05 -6.87 -9.55
N ALA A 160 12.83 -6.91 -10.09
CA ALA A 160 12.56 -7.60 -11.35
C ALA A 160 13.28 -6.92 -12.52
N VAL A 161 13.14 -5.60 -12.67
CA VAL A 161 13.84 -4.82 -13.69
C VAL A 161 15.36 -4.96 -13.55
N LEU A 162 15.90 -4.84 -12.32
CA LEU A 162 17.32 -5.06 -12.05
C LEU A 162 17.80 -6.45 -12.50
N LEU A 163 17.03 -7.50 -12.18
CA LEU A 163 17.36 -8.87 -12.56
C LEU A 163 17.32 -9.07 -14.07
N VAL A 164 16.31 -8.52 -14.75
CA VAL A 164 16.18 -8.59 -16.21
C VAL A 164 17.40 -7.94 -16.87
N LEU A 165 17.72 -6.71 -16.49
CA LEU A 165 18.83 -5.94 -17.08
C LEU A 165 20.19 -6.59 -16.81
N SER A 166 20.43 -7.03 -15.57
CA SER A 166 21.68 -7.72 -15.20
C SER A 166 21.87 -9.09 -15.86
N THR A 167 20.78 -9.72 -16.29
CA THR A 167 20.84 -11.03 -16.96
C THR A 167 20.94 -10.87 -18.49
N MET A 168 20.17 -9.95 -19.07
CA MET A 168 20.00 -9.84 -20.52
C MET A 168 20.89 -8.79 -21.19
N ALA A 169 21.31 -7.75 -20.45
CA ALA A 169 22.01 -6.60 -21.02
C ALA A 169 23.23 -6.14 -20.22
N LYS A 170 23.83 -7.02 -19.41
CA LYS A 170 25.07 -6.69 -18.71
C LYS A 170 26.17 -6.31 -19.70
N ASN A 171 26.75 -5.13 -19.51
CA ASN A 171 27.75 -4.48 -20.35
C ASN A 171 27.28 -4.23 -21.81
N LYS A 172 25.97 -4.16 -22.05
CA LYS A 172 25.39 -3.88 -23.37
C LYS A 172 24.50 -2.65 -23.33
N GLU A 173 24.29 -2.03 -24.49
CA GLU A 173 23.38 -0.90 -24.65
C GLU A 173 21.92 -1.35 -24.54
N VAL A 174 21.14 -0.61 -23.76
CA VAL A 174 19.69 -0.78 -23.63
C VAL A 174 19.01 0.45 -24.19
N ILE A 175 18.29 0.25 -25.29
CA ILE A 175 17.61 1.34 -25.99
C ILE A 175 16.25 1.56 -25.35
N VAL A 176 15.98 2.79 -24.91
CA VAL A 176 14.73 3.19 -24.24
C VAL A 176 14.37 4.63 -24.61
N SER A 177 13.08 4.94 -24.69
CA SER A 177 12.63 6.31 -24.92
C SER A 177 13.00 7.23 -23.74
N ARG A 178 13.51 8.43 -24.03
CA ARG A 178 13.77 9.46 -23.02
C ARG A 178 12.52 9.81 -22.21
N GLY A 179 11.33 9.77 -22.83
CA GLY A 179 10.04 10.01 -22.19
C GLY A 179 9.59 8.91 -21.22
N GLN A 180 10.35 7.82 -21.11
CA GLN A 180 10.08 6.66 -20.26
C GLN A 180 11.12 6.49 -19.13
N LEU A 181 12.07 7.42 -18.98
CA LEU A 181 13.03 7.43 -17.88
C LEU A 181 12.39 7.99 -16.61
N VAL A 182 11.55 7.16 -15.99
CA VAL A 182 10.67 7.56 -14.90
C VAL A 182 11.34 7.49 -13.53
N GLU A 183 10.90 8.35 -12.62
CA GLU A 183 11.08 8.18 -11.17
C GLU A 183 9.74 7.71 -10.58
N ILE A 184 9.74 6.53 -9.93
CA ILE A 184 8.53 5.95 -9.32
C ILE A 184 8.69 5.97 -7.80
N GLY A 185 7.72 6.58 -7.12
CA GLY A 185 7.83 6.82 -5.67
C GLY A 185 8.82 7.95 -5.41
N GLY A 186 9.79 7.73 -4.50
CA GLY A 186 10.81 8.74 -4.15
C GLY A 186 12.25 8.24 -4.14
N ALA A 187 12.52 7.02 -4.65
CA ALA A 187 13.87 6.44 -4.66
C ALA A 187 14.15 5.47 -5.82
N PHE A 188 13.13 5.08 -6.61
CA PHE A 188 13.35 4.24 -7.78
C PHE A 188 13.44 5.09 -9.03
N ARG A 189 14.60 5.07 -9.68
CA ARG A 189 14.85 5.75 -10.94
C ARG A 189 15.34 4.73 -11.96
N VAL A 190 14.66 4.66 -13.09
CA VAL A 190 15.01 3.72 -14.17
C VAL A 190 16.49 3.83 -14.56
N PRO A 191 17.07 5.03 -14.78
CA PRO A 191 18.50 5.16 -15.12
C PRO A 191 19.44 4.55 -14.08
N GLU A 192 19.20 4.81 -12.79
CA GLU A 192 20.04 4.31 -11.69
C GLU A 192 19.96 2.79 -11.57
N VAL A 193 18.76 2.22 -11.77
CA VAL A 193 18.56 0.77 -11.76
C VAL A 193 19.23 0.09 -12.96
N MET A 194 19.22 0.75 -14.12
CA MET A 194 19.94 0.28 -15.31
C MET A 194 21.44 0.22 -15.06
N GLU A 195 22.00 1.29 -14.50
CA GLU A 195 23.42 1.35 -14.14
C GLU A 195 23.80 0.25 -13.13
N GLN A 196 22.99 0.05 -12.08
CA GLN A 196 23.20 -1.02 -11.09
C GLN A 196 23.07 -2.43 -11.70
N GLY A 197 22.23 -2.58 -12.72
CA GLY A 197 22.13 -3.80 -13.52
C GLY A 197 23.36 -4.05 -14.40
N GLY A 198 24.26 -3.07 -14.54
CA GLY A 198 25.39 -3.10 -15.46
C GLY A 198 24.97 -2.89 -16.92
N ALA A 199 23.76 -2.38 -17.18
CA ALA A 199 23.30 -2.03 -18.50
C ALA A 199 23.75 -0.60 -18.87
N LEU A 200 24.10 -0.37 -20.13
CA LEU A 200 24.47 0.94 -20.63
C LEU A 200 23.22 1.62 -21.17
N LEU A 201 22.78 2.71 -20.55
CA LEU A 201 21.60 3.46 -20.98
C LEU A 201 21.85 4.10 -22.36
N LYS A 202 21.00 3.76 -23.34
CA LYS A 202 20.95 4.37 -24.67
C LYS A 202 19.59 5.02 -24.88
N GLU A 203 19.43 6.24 -24.38
CA GLU A 203 18.17 6.96 -24.51
C GLU A 203 17.93 7.52 -25.93
N VAL A 204 16.69 7.44 -26.41
CA VAL A 204 16.29 7.88 -27.75
C VAL A 204 15.07 8.80 -27.73
N GLY A 205 14.87 9.56 -28.81
CA GLY A 205 13.77 10.50 -28.95
C GLY A 205 13.83 11.67 -27.96
N THR A 206 12.68 12.29 -27.71
CA THR A 206 12.50 13.37 -26.73
C THR A 206 11.48 12.98 -25.67
N THR A 207 11.35 13.81 -24.62
CA THR A 207 10.42 13.60 -23.51
C THR A 207 8.98 13.38 -23.97
N ASN A 208 8.53 14.15 -24.96
CA ASN A 208 7.15 14.13 -25.44
C ASN A 208 6.95 13.30 -26.72
N LYS A 209 7.98 13.16 -27.57
CA LYS A 209 7.87 12.46 -28.86
C LYS A 209 9.02 11.49 -29.05
N THR A 210 8.68 10.22 -29.25
CA THR A 210 9.61 9.20 -29.71
C THR A 210 9.01 8.49 -30.91
N HIS A 211 9.84 8.23 -31.91
CA HIS A 211 9.46 7.63 -33.17
C HIS A 211 10.23 6.34 -33.41
N VAL A 212 9.73 5.49 -34.33
CA VAL A 212 10.36 4.23 -34.71
C VAL A 212 11.80 4.42 -35.16
N TRP A 213 12.08 5.43 -35.98
CA TRP A 213 13.44 5.71 -36.47
C TRP A 213 14.40 6.11 -35.35
N ASP A 214 13.92 6.66 -34.23
CA ASP A 214 14.78 7.01 -33.10
C ASP A 214 15.38 5.74 -32.47
N TYR A 215 14.59 4.66 -32.41
CA TYR A 215 15.06 3.33 -32.01
C TYR A 215 15.98 2.73 -33.06
N GLU A 216 15.56 2.68 -34.33
CA GLU A 216 16.35 2.03 -35.39
C GLU A 216 17.73 2.65 -35.58
N ASN A 217 17.83 3.99 -35.53
CA ASN A 217 19.10 4.70 -35.68
C ASN A 217 20.06 4.51 -34.50
N ALA A 218 19.56 4.09 -33.34
CA ALA A 218 20.38 3.85 -32.15
C ALA A 218 20.90 2.42 -32.05
N ILE A 219 20.40 1.50 -32.87
CA ILE A 219 20.83 0.09 -32.88
C ILE A 219 22.25 -0.02 -33.45
N GLY A 220 23.12 -0.73 -32.73
CA GLY A 220 24.49 -1.04 -33.12
C GLY A 220 24.96 -2.38 -32.56
N GLU A 221 26.25 -2.69 -32.74
CA GLU A 221 26.82 -3.98 -32.34
C GLU A 221 26.74 -4.25 -30.83
N GLU A 222 26.76 -3.19 -30.02
CA GLU A 222 26.68 -3.26 -28.56
C GLU A 222 25.24 -3.33 -28.02
N THR A 223 24.22 -3.25 -28.88
CA THR A 223 22.82 -3.28 -28.44
C THR A 223 22.44 -4.64 -27.88
N GLY A 224 21.96 -4.65 -26.63
CA GLY A 224 21.58 -5.85 -25.89
C GLY A 224 20.08 -6.13 -25.92
N LEU A 225 19.23 -5.11 -25.76
CA LEU A 225 17.78 -5.23 -25.78
C LEU A 225 17.09 -3.88 -26.03
N LEU A 226 15.81 -3.96 -26.39
CA LEU A 226 14.89 -2.82 -26.47
C LEU A 226 13.99 -2.82 -25.23
N LEU A 227 13.95 -1.71 -24.50
CA LEU A 227 13.17 -1.56 -23.28
C LEU A 227 12.04 -0.55 -23.48
N LYS A 228 10.84 -0.95 -23.07
CA LYS A 228 9.69 -0.05 -22.91
C LYS A 228 9.31 0.00 -21.44
N VAL A 229 9.18 1.20 -20.90
CA VAL A 229 8.68 1.40 -19.52
C VAL A 229 7.37 2.16 -19.57
N HIS A 230 6.33 1.61 -18.94
CA HIS A 230 5.03 2.25 -18.84
C HIS A 230 5.06 3.43 -17.88
N THR A 231 4.45 4.54 -18.27
CA THR A 231 4.38 5.78 -17.47
C THR A 231 3.26 5.68 -16.41
N SER A 232 3.37 4.69 -15.51
CA SER A 232 2.32 4.33 -14.55
C SER A 232 2.02 5.38 -13.47
N ASN A 233 2.87 6.40 -13.30
CA ASN A 233 2.73 7.39 -12.22
C ASN A 233 2.68 8.85 -12.69
N TYR A 234 2.80 9.13 -13.99
CA TYR A 234 2.49 10.44 -14.56
C TYR A 234 1.97 10.29 -15.98
N LYS A 235 1.47 11.38 -16.56
CA LYS A 235 1.07 11.41 -17.97
C LYS A 235 1.51 12.70 -18.63
N VAL A 236 2.09 12.60 -19.83
CA VAL A 236 2.41 13.78 -20.65
C VAL A 236 1.18 14.10 -21.51
N VAL A 237 0.68 15.33 -21.41
CA VAL A 237 -0.51 15.81 -22.15
C VAL A 237 -0.08 16.87 -23.17
N GLY A 238 -0.68 16.86 -24.36
CA GLY A 238 -0.38 17.81 -25.45
C GLY A 238 0.18 17.12 -26.69
N PHE A 239 1.22 17.69 -27.29
CA PHE A 239 1.87 17.13 -28.49
C PHE A 239 2.78 15.96 -28.14
N THR A 240 2.18 14.79 -27.95
CA THR A 240 2.89 13.56 -27.60
C THR A 240 2.89 12.53 -28.72
N LYS A 241 3.92 11.69 -28.77
CA LYS A 241 3.99 10.51 -29.63
C LYS A 241 4.84 9.44 -28.96
N GLU A 242 4.34 8.21 -28.97
CA GLU A 242 5.01 7.06 -28.37
C GLU A 242 5.04 5.91 -29.38
N VAL A 243 6.13 5.13 -29.35
CA VAL A 243 6.24 3.88 -30.11
C VAL A 243 5.40 2.81 -29.40
N SER A 244 4.47 2.22 -30.14
CA SER A 244 3.61 1.14 -29.66
C SER A 244 4.40 -0.15 -29.39
N ILE A 245 3.80 -1.06 -28.63
CA ILE A 245 4.39 -2.39 -28.37
C ILE A 245 4.59 -3.15 -29.69
N ASP A 246 3.60 -3.09 -30.59
CA ASP A 246 3.65 -3.80 -31.87
C ASP A 246 4.82 -3.30 -32.72
N GLU A 247 4.99 -1.98 -32.84
CA GLU A 247 6.14 -1.38 -33.53
C GLU A 247 7.49 -1.78 -32.87
N LEU A 248 7.55 -1.82 -31.52
CA LEU A 248 8.77 -2.21 -30.82
C LEU A 248 9.14 -3.69 -31.07
N VAL A 249 8.14 -4.57 -31.10
CA VAL A 249 8.31 -5.99 -31.42
C VAL A 249 8.75 -6.16 -32.88
N GLU A 250 8.20 -5.38 -33.81
CA GLU A 250 8.65 -5.38 -35.21
C GLU A 250 10.12 -4.99 -35.33
N ILE A 251 10.57 -3.96 -34.61
CA ILE A 251 12.00 -3.58 -34.55
C ILE A 251 12.82 -4.73 -33.96
N GLY A 252 12.40 -5.28 -32.82
CA GLY A 252 13.08 -6.40 -32.17
C GLY A 252 13.27 -7.60 -33.10
N ASN A 253 12.22 -7.97 -33.85
CA ASN A 253 12.28 -9.05 -34.82
C ASN A 253 13.20 -8.72 -36.02
N LYS A 254 13.13 -7.49 -36.54
CA LYS A 254 13.94 -7.05 -37.68
C LYS A 254 15.44 -7.10 -37.39
N TYR A 255 15.85 -6.72 -36.18
CA TYR A 255 17.26 -6.66 -35.77
C TYR A 255 17.68 -7.83 -34.86
N ASN A 256 16.82 -8.83 -34.64
CA ASN A 256 17.05 -9.97 -33.78
C ASN A 256 17.46 -9.59 -32.33
N LEU A 257 16.77 -8.60 -31.77
CA LEU A 257 16.96 -8.09 -30.41
C LEU A 257 15.78 -8.46 -29.50
N PRO A 258 16.04 -8.85 -28.24
CA PRO A 258 14.96 -9.04 -27.27
C PRO A 258 14.25 -7.73 -26.95
N THR A 259 12.96 -7.84 -26.69
CA THR A 259 12.08 -6.77 -26.24
C THR A 259 11.63 -7.01 -24.79
N VAL A 260 11.79 -5.99 -23.96
CA VAL A 260 11.36 -6.01 -22.55
C VAL A 260 10.35 -4.92 -22.32
N GLU A 261 9.26 -5.25 -21.64
CA GLU A 261 8.29 -4.27 -21.15
C GLU A 261 8.19 -4.29 -19.63
N ASP A 262 8.41 -3.14 -18.99
CA ASP A 262 8.01 -2.89 -17.62
C ASP A 262 6.64 -2.22 -17.60
N ILE A 263 5.60 -3.01 -17.37
CA ILE A 263 4.22 -2.51 -17.25
C ILE A 263 4.04 -1.79 -15.92
N GLY A 264 4.76 -2.21 -14.88
CA GLY A 264 4.67 -1.65 -13.53
C GLY A 264 3.36 -1.96 -12.80
N SER A 265 2.20 -1.62 -13.39
CA SER A 265 0.85 -1.68 -12.80
C SER A 265 0.35 -3.11 -12.57
N GLY A 266 0.70 -4.05 -13.45
CA GLY A 266 0.44 -5.48 -13.29
C GLY A 266 -1.02 -5.88 -13.44
N THR A 267 -1.80 -5.13 -14.22
CA THR A 267 -3.21 -5.48 -14.43
C THR A 267 -3.37 -6.74 -15.27
N LEU A 268 -4.24 -7.64 -14.80
CA LEU A 268 -4.73 -8.80 -15.56
C LEU A 268 -6.16 -8.62 -16.06
N VAL A 269 -6.82 -7.53 -15.65
CA VAL A 269 -8.23 -7.25 -15.96
C VAL A 269 -8.30 -6.02 -16.85
N ASP A 270 -9.09 -6.10 -17.91
CA ASP A 270 -9.44 -4.92 -18.71
C ASP A 270 -10.53 -4.13 -17.96
N PHE A 271 -10.13 -3.03 -17.32
CA PHE A 271 -11.05 -2.16 -16.57
C PHE A 271 -11.85 -1.21 -17.46
N SER A 272 -11.59 -1.15 -18.77
CA SER A 272 -12.37 -0.31 -19.69
C SER A 272 -13.86 -0.68 -19.74
N LYS A 273 -14.17 -1.95 -19.45
CA LYS A 273 -15.55 -2.43 -19.29
C LYS A 273 -16.29 -1.82 -18.09
N TYR A 274 -15.57 -1.18 -17.16
CA TYR A 274 -16.10 -0.46 -16.00
C TYR A 274 -16.02 1.07 -16.17
N GLY A 275 -15.70 1.56 -17.37
CA GLY A 275 -15.58 2.99 -17.63
C GLY A 275 -14.27 3.62 -17.14
N ILE A 276 -13.26 2.79 -16.82
CA ILE A 276 -11.92 3.21 -16.40
C ILE A 276 -11.01 3.28 -17.64
N ILE A 277 -10.07 4.24 -17.71
CA ILE A 277 -9.10 4.29 -18.82
C ILE A 277 -8.37 2.93 -18.97
N LYS A 278 -8.17 2.50 -20.21
CA LYS A 278 -7.48 1.24 -20.50
C LYS A 278 -6.01 1.31 -20.09
N GLU A 279 -5.63 0.41 -19.18
CA GLU A 279 -4.25 0.07 -18.86
C GLU A 279 -3.81 -1.17 -19.67
N PRO A 280 -2.55 -1.24 -20.12
CA PRO A 280 -2.04 -2.41 -20.83
C PRO A 280 -2.06 -3.63 -19.91
N THR A 281 -2.74 -4.69 -20.34
CA THR A 281 -2.76 -5.95 -19.60
C THR A 281 -1.52 -6.78 -19.90
N VAL A 282 -1.07 -7.56 -18.91
CA VAL A 282 0.09 -8.45 -19.07
C VAL A 282 -0.13 -9.44 -20.23
N GLN A 283 -1.36 -9.94 -20.37
CA GLN A 283 -1.76 -10.87 -21.42
C GLN A 283 -1.62 -10.26 -22.81
N GLU A 284 -2.00 -8.99 -22.98
CA GLU A 284 -1.89 -8.29 -24.26
C GLU A 284 -0.42 -8.13 -24.68
N SER A 285 0.45 -7.74 -23.76
CA SER A 285 1.89 -7.59 -24.03
C SER A 285 2.55 -8.90 -24.45
N ILE A 286 2.26 -9.99 -23.74
CA ILE A 286 2.76 -11.33 -24.09
C ILE A 286 2.22 -11.78 -25.45
N LYS A 287 0.91 -11.60 -25.71
CA LYS A 287 0.29 -11.97 -26.99
C LYS A 287 0.86 -11.20 -28.18
N LYS A 288 1.25 -9.94 -27.97
CA LYS A 288 1.89 -9.10 -29.00
C LYS A 288 3.34 -9.50 -29.30
N GLY A 289 3.94 -10.36 -28.49
CA GLY A 289 5.26 -10.94 -28.76
C GLY A 289 6.41 -10.32 -27.97
N ILE A 290 6.12 -9.53 -26.92
CA ILE A 290 7.17 -9.09 -25.99
C ILE A 290 7.87 -10.30 -25.37
N ASP A 291 9.20 -10.28 -25.35
CA ASP A 291 9.99 -11.42 -24.86
C ASP A 291 9.92 -11.58 -23.35
N VAL A 292 9.92 -10.48 -22.60
CA VAL A 292 9.85 -10.44 -21.13
C VAL A 292 9.02 -9.26 -20.68
N VAL A 293 8.05 -9.53 -19.80
CA VAL A 293 7.22 -8.53 -19.15
C VAL A 293 7.48 -8.55 -17.64
N THR A 294 7.63 -7.36 -17.04
CA THR A 294 7.77 -7.18 -15.58
C THR A 294 6.64 -6.31 -15.01
N PHE A 295 6.19 -6.65 -13.81
CA PHE A 295 5.14 -5.88 -13.11
C PHE A 295 5.10 -6.12 -11.59
N SER A 296 4.39 -5.23 -10.88
CA SER A 296 4.19 -5.31 -9.43
C SER A 296 3.00 -6.19 -9.04
N GLY A 297 3.14 -6.97 -7.96
CA GLY A 297 2.05 -7.76 -7.40
C GLY A 297 1.06 -6.99 -6.52
N ASP A 298 1.47 -5.87 -5.93
CA ASP A 298 0.68 -5.08 -4.95
C ASP A 298 0.01 -3.84 -5.56
N LYS A 299 -0.17 -3.83 -6.87
CA LYS A 299 -0.87 -2.77 -7.61
C LYS A 299 -2.18 -3.31 -8.17
N LEU A 300 -2.38 -3.28 -9.49
CA LEU A 300 -3.62 -3.70 -10.15
C LEU A 300 -3.77 -5.23 -10.27
N LEU A 301 -2.80 -6.00 -9.79
CA LEU A 301 -2.98 -7.42 -9.50
C LEU A 301 -3.77 -7.66 -8.20
N GLY A 302 -3.75 -6.71 -7.25
CA GLY A 302 -4.45 -6.86 -5.97
C GLY A 302 -3.87 -7.95 -5.05
N GLY A 303 -2.57 -8.25 -5.17
CA GLY A 303 -1.85 -9.23 -4.35
C GLY A 303 -0.86 -8.58 -3.37
N PRO A 304 0.08 -9.36 -2.81
CA PRO A 304 1.15 -8.84 -1.96
C PRO A 304 2.27 -8.20 -2.79
N GLN A 305 3.20 -7.51 -2.13
CA GLN A 305 4.36 -6.92 -2.80
C GLN A 305 5.19 -8.01 -3.47
N ALA A 306 5.32 -7.95 -4.79
CA ALA A 306 6.11 -8.88 -5.56
C ALA A 306 6.60 -8.23 -6.87
N GLY A 307 7.73 -8.70 -7.39
CA GLY A 307 8.16 -8.41 -8.76
C GLY A 307 7.95 -9.64 -9.60
N ILE A 308 6.98 -9.58 -10.51
CA ILE A 308 6.60 -10.74 -11.32
C ILE A 308 7.24 -10.57 -12.70
N ILE A 309 7.90 -11.64 -13.16
CA ILE A 309 8.56 -11.69 -14.46
C ILE A 309 7.94 -12.85 -15.23
N VAL A 310 7.34 -12.55 -16.38
CA VAL A 310 6.74 -13.54 -17.28
C VAL A 310 7.29 -13.34 -18.69
N GLY A 311 7.46 -14.41 -19.45
CA GLY A 311 7.94 -14.30 -20.83
C GLY A 311 8.47 -15.61 -21.40
N LYS A 312 9.39 -15.49 -22.36
CA LYS A 312 10.02 -16.63 -23.02
C LYS A 312 10.91 -17.42 -22.08
N LYS A 313 10.79 -18.74 -22.13
CA LYS A 313 11.46 -19.66 -21.21
C LYS A 313 12.97 -19.49 -21.18
N LYS A 314 13.59 -19.26 -22.33
CA LYS A 314 15.06 -19.08 -22.44
C LYS A 314 15.59 -17.93 -21.56
N TYR A 315 14.85 -16.82 -21.44
CA TYR A 315 15.28 -15.67 -20.66
C TYR A 315 14.98 -15.88 -19.17
N ILE A 316 13.80 -16.42 -18.85
CA ILE A 316 13.43 -16.72 -17.46
C ILE A 316 14.37 -17.77 -16.84
N ASP A 317 14.73 -18.82 -17.58
CA ASP A 317 15.69 -19.84 -17.11
C ASP A 317 17.10 -19.26 -16.90
N ALA A 318 17.52 -18.29 -17.70
CA ALA A 318 18.77 -17.57 -17.49
C ALA A 318 18.70 -16.73 -16.19
N MET A 319 17.59 -16.04 -15.97
CA MET A 319 17.37 -15.25 -14.74
C MET A 319 17.37 -16.14 -13.50
N LYS A 320 16.71 -17.31 -13.53
CA LYS A 320 16.72 -18.28 -12.41
C LYS A 320 18.14 -18.74 -12.00
N LYS A 321 19.10 -18.69 -12.93
CA LYS A 321 20.52 -19.04 -12.68
C LYS A 321 21.38 -17.85 -12.24
N ASN A 322 20.88 -16.63 -12.35
CA ASN A 322 21.62 -15.44 -11.97
C ASN A 322 21.79 -15.41 -10.43
N PRO A 323 23.03 -15.23 -9.91
CA PRO A 323 23.27 -15.16 -8.46
C PRO A 323 22.45 -14.10 -7.73
N LEU A 324 22.11 -12.98 -8.38
CA LEU A 324 21.27 -11.93 -7.80
C LEU A 324 19.90 -12.45 -7.37
N THR A 325 19.33 -13.43 -8.09
CA THR A 325 18.05 -14.05 -7.75
C THR A 325 18.01 -14.55 -6.32
N ARG A 326 19.14 -15.00 -5.76
CA ARG A 326 19.19 -15.46 -4.37
C ARG A 326 19.05 -14.32 -3.35
N ALA A 327 19.53 -13.12 -3.69
CA ALA A 327 19.49 -11.94 -2.83
C ALA A 327 18.10 -11.29 -2.82
N ILE A 328 17.44 -11.21 -3.99
CA ILE A 328 16.11 -10.60 -4.16
C ILE A 328 14.97 -11.63 -4.14
N ARG A 329 15.22 -12.82 -3.61
CA ARG A 329 14.26 -13.92 -3.61
C ARG A 329 13.05 -13.58 -2.75
N ILE A 330 11.85 -13.84 -3.28
CA ILE A 330 10.58 -13.73 -2.54
C ILE A 330 10.56 -14.64 -1.30
N ASP A 331 9.99 -14.14 -0.20
CA ASP A 331 9.84 -14.87 1.06
C ASP A 331 8.60 -15.78 1.08
N LYS A 332 8.43 -16.53 2.18
CA LYS A 332 7.36 -17.53 2.34
C LYS A 332 5.97 -16.91 2.45
N LEU A 333 5.83 -15.81 3.20
CA LEU A 333 4.56 -15.14 3.44
C LEU A 333 4.03 -14.56 2.13
N THR A 334 4.88 -13.83 1.42
CA THR A 334 4.53 -13.21 0.14
C THR A 334 4.20 -14.27 -0.91
N LEU A 335 4.95 -15.37 -0.97
CA LEU A 335 4.65 -16.45 -1.92
C LEU A 335 3.28 -17.09 -1.65
N ALA A 336 2.96 -17.40 -0.39
CA ALA A 336 1.66 -17.99 -0.03
C ALA A 336 0.49 -17.05 -0.35
N ALA A 337 0.63 -15.77 -0.01
CA ALA A 337 -0.38 -14.76 -0.34
C ALA A 337 -0.53 -14.57 -1.86
N LEU A 338 0.58 -14.54 -2.60
CA LEU A 338 0.55 -14.39 -4.05
C LEU A 338 -0.08 -15.60 -4.74
N GLU A 339 0.28 -16.82 -4.35
CA GLU A 339 -0.34 -18.03 -4.88
C GLU A 339 -1.85 -18.03 -4.66
N GLY A 340 -2.30 -17.66 -3.45
CA GLY A 340 -3.72 -17.50 -3.13
C GLY A 340 -4.42 -16.51 -4.06
N THR A 341 -3.86 -15.30 -4.22
CA THR A 341 -4.41 -14.28 -5.14
C THR A 341 -4.48 -14.79 -6.58
N LEU A 342 -3.41 -15.41 -7.08
CA LEU A 342 -3.37 -15.93 -8.45
C LEU A 342 -4.36 -17.09 -8.66
N ARG A 343 -4.58 -17.93 -7.64
CA ARG A 343 -5.61 -18.97 -7.69
C ARG A 343 -7.01 -18.38 -7.72
N THR A 344 -7.28 -17.28 -7.00
CA THR A 344 -8.55 -16.55 -7.14
C THR A 344 -8.77 -16.10 -8.58
N TYR A 345 -7.75 -15.60 -9.27
CA TYR A 345 -7.85 -15.27 -10.71
C TYR A 345 -8.21 -16.47 -11.59
N LEU A 346 -7.69 -17.66 -11.29
CA LEU A 346 -7.98 -18.87 -12.07
C LEU A 346 -9.38 -19.42 -11.80
N SER A 347 -9.83 -19.41 -10.55
CA SER A 347 -11.05 -20.14 -10.15
C SER A 347 -12.30 -19.28 -10.10
N ALA A 348 -12.18 -17.98 -9.84
CA ALA A 348 -13.34 -17.10 -9.71
C ALA A 348 -13.94 -16.77 -11.07
N LYS A 349 -15.28 -16.74 -11.14
CA LYS A 349 -15.99 -16.30 -12.36
C LYS A 349 -15.73 -14.82 -12.66
N ASN A 350 -15.62 -13.99 -11.62
CA ASN A 350 -15.32 -12.57 -11.70
C ASN A 350 -14.27 -12.22 -10.64
N PRO A 351 -12.97 -12.49 -10.87
CA PRO A 351 -11.92 -12.26 -9.87
C PRO A 351 -11.85 -10.80 -9.39
N GLU A 352 -12.23 -9.85 -10.24
CA GLU A 352 -12.33 -8.44 -9.91
C GLU A 352 -13.39 -8.11 -8.86
N LYS A 353 -14.33 -9.02 -8.57
CA LYS A 353 -15.30 -8.87 -7.48
C LYS A 353 -14.84 -9.51 -6.17
N GLU A 354 -13.97 -10.51 -6.24
CA GLU A 354 -13.47 -11.27 -5.08
C GLU A 354 -12.18 -10.67 -4.50
N ILE A 355 -11.32 -10.10 -5.35
CA ILE A 355 -10.07 -9.47 -4.92
C ILE A 355 -10.40 -8.07 -4.37
N PRO A 356 -10.16 -7.76 -3.08
CA PRO A 356 -10.71 -6.57 -2.44
C PRO A 356 -10.32 -5.26 -3.13
N THR A 357 -9.05 -5.14 -3.55
CA THR A 357 -8.55 -3.97 -4.26
C THR A 357 -9.24 -3.77 -5.61
N LEU A 358 -9.55 -4.85 -6.33
CA LEU A 358 -10.25 -4.75 -7.61
C LEU A 358 -11.74 -4.48 -7.40
N ARG A 359 -12.33 -5.05 -6.34
CA ARG A 359 -13.72 -4.81 -5.97
C ARG A 359 -13.95 -3.31 -5.73
N MET A 360 -13.01 -2.65 -5.04
CA MET A 360 -13.06 -1.21 -4.82
C MET A 360 -13.06 -0.39 -6.12
N LEU A 361 -12.39 -0.85 -7.16
CA LEU A 361 -12.33 -0.16 -8.47
C LEU A 361 -13.61 -0.40 -9.29
N THR A 362 -14.23 -1.56 -9.13
CA THR A 362 -15.32 -2.03 -9.99
C THR A 362 -16.72 -1.80 -9.42
N TYR A 363 -16.85 -1.15 -8.25
CA TYR A 363 -18.15 -0.78 -7.72
C TYR A 363 -18.96 0.04 -8.73
N SER A 364 -20.22 -0.35 -8.91
CA SER A 364 -21.18 0.47 -9.66
C SER A 364 -21.53 1.75 -8.90
N HIS A 365 -22.13 2.71 -9.60
CA HIS A 365 -22.59 3.94 -8.96
C HIS A 365 -23.67 3.67 -7.90
N GLU A 366 -24.57 2.72 -8.19
CA GLU A 366 -25.63 2.29 -7.27
C GLU A 366 -25.04 1.65 -6.01
N GLU A 367 -24.06 0.75 -6.16
CA GLU A 367 -23.40 0.10 -5.02
C GLU A 367 -22.69 1.13 -4.12
N ILE A 368 -21.99 2.11 -4.70
CA ILE A 368 -21.35 3.19 -3.93
C ILE A 368 -22.39 4.08 -3.24
N SER A 369 -23.47 4.44 -3.93
CA SER A 369 -24.51 5.31 -3.38
C SER A 369 -25.25 4.64 -2.21
N GLU A 370 -25.57 3.35 -2.32
CA GLU A 370 -26.15 2.55 -1.25
C GLU A 370 -25.20 2.45 -0.05
N LYS A 371 -23.92 2.16 -0.31
CA LYS A 371 -22.89 2.11 0.72
C LYS A 371 -22.71 3.44 1.45
N ALA A 372 -22.75 4.56 0.72
CA ALA A 372 -22.72 5.90 1.30
C ALA A 372 -23.97 6.19 2.13
N HIS A 373 -25.14 5.77 1.66
CA HIS A 373 -26.38 5.93 2.43
C HIS A 373 -26.33 5.15 3.75
N ASN A 374 -25.83 3.91 3.73
CA ASN A 374 -25.70 3.09 4.94
C ASN A 374 -24.76 3.72 5.97
N LEU A 375 -23.59 4.23 5.54
CA LEU A 375 -22.70 4.96 6.45
C LEU A 375 -23.34 6.26 6.96
N TYR A 376 -24.00 7.01 6.08
CA TYR A 376 -24.71 8.24 6.44
C TYR A 376 -25.73 8.00 7.56
N GLU A 377 -26.59 6.98 7.41
CA GLU A 377 -27.61 6.63 8.40
C GLU A 377 -27.00 6.25 9.75
N VAL A 378 -25.89 5.51 9.75
CA VAL A 378 -25.18 5.15 10.98
C VAL A 378 -24.67 6.40 11.71
N LEU A 379 -24.15 7.38 10.98
CA LEU A 379 -23.54 8.58 11.56
C LEU A 379 -24.58 9.63 11.99
N ILE A 380 -25.56 9.94 11.14
CA ILE A 380 -26.58 10.96 11.43
C ILE A 380 -27.43 10.60 12.65
N ASN A 381 -27.69 9.31 12.87
CA ASN A 381 -28.45 8.82 14.02
C ASN A 381 -27.62 8.78 15.32
N SER A 382 -26.29 8.92 15.23
CA SER A 382 -25.38 8.77 16.38
C SER A 382 -24.73 10.08 16.83
N LEU A 383 -24.68 11.10 15.98
CA LEU A 383 -23.95 12.35 16.19
C LEU A 383 -24.92 13.54 16.21
N LYS A 384 -24.73 14.48 17.13
CA LYS A 384 -25.61 15.65 17.33
C LYS A 384 -24.96 16.97 16.98
N ASP A 385 -23.65 17.08 17.14
CA ASP A 385 -22.86 18.29 16.94
C ASP A 385 -22.08 18.30 15.63
N PHE A 386 -22.19 17.21 14.88
CA PHE A 386 -21.74 17.13 13.51
C PHE A 386 -22.87 17.46 12.52
N LEU A 387 -22.55 18.28 11.53
CA LEU A 387 -23.30 18.42 10.30
C LEU A 387 -22.79 17.39 9.30
N ILE A 388 -23.69 16.54 8.82
CA ILE A 388 -23.34 15.40 7.97
C ILE A 388 -24.17 15.47 6.70
N GLU A 389 -23.50 15.43 5.56
CA GLU A 389 -24.12 15.53 4.24
C GLU A 389 -23.51 14.47 3.30
N LYS A 390 -24.29 14.07 2.29
CA LYS A 390 -23.78 13.28 1.17
C LYS A 390 -23.49 14.23 0.01
N GLU A 391 -22.31 14.13 -0.59
CA GLU A 391 -21.91 14.94 -1.74
C GLU A 391 -21.40 14.02 -2.87
N GLU A 392 -21.67 14.37 -4.12
CA GLU A 392 -21.00 13.72 -5.24
C GLU A 392 -19.52 14.11 -5.27
N GLY A 393 -18.64 13.16 -5.58
CA GLY A 393 -17.23 13.46 -5.67
C GLY A 393 -16.46 12.45 -6.51
N TYR A 394 -15.14 12.46 -6.33
CA TYR A 394 -14.25 11.55 -7.02
C TYR A 394 -13.29 10.84 -6.06
N SER A 395 -13.22 9.52 -6.24
CA SER A 395 -12.15 8.66 -5.74
C SER A 395 -10.99 8.64 -6.73
N GLN A 396 -9.84 8.12 -6.30
CA GLN A 396 -8.68 7.92 -7.17
C GLN A 396 -8.26 6.46 -7.15
N VAL A 397 -7.85 5.93 -8.30
CA VAL A 397 -7.26 4.58 -8.37
C VAL A 397 -5.96 4.54 -7.55
N GLY A 398 -5.09 5.53 -7.73
CA GLY A 398 -3.84 5.69 -6.99
C GLY A 398 -2.71 6.15 -7.88
N GLY A 399 -1.91 7.10 -7.39
CA GLY A 399 -0.86 7.77 -8.16
C GLY A 399 0.28 6.86 -8.64
N GLY A 400 0.42 5.65 -8.09
CA GLY A 400 1.45 4.69 -8.51
C GLY A 400 1.07 3.76 -9.66
N SER A 401 -0.18 3.84 -10.14
CA SER A 401 -0.70 3.01 -11.24
C SER A 401 -1.47 3.80 -12.29
N MET A 402 -2.36 4.70 -11.86
CA MET A 402 -3.22 5.47 -12.78
C MET A 402 -3.44 6.90 -12.22
N PRO A 403 -2.50 7.82 -12.46
CA PRO A 403 -2.45 9.12 -11.78
C PRO A 403 -3.55 10.12 -12.21
N THR A 404 -4.11 9.95 -13.41
CA THR A 404 -5.13 10.86 -13.96
C THR A 404 -6.53 10.27 -13.91
N GLU A 405 -6.72 9.13 -13.26
CA GLU A 405 -7.98 8.39 -13.26
C GLU A 405 -8.83 8.71 -12.04
N TYR A 406 -10.02 9.26 -12.30
CA TYR A 406 -10.99 9.63 -11.28
C TYR A 406 -12.23 8.77 -11.41
N LEU A 407 -12.64 8.16 -10.30
CA LEU A 407 -13.84 7.32 -10.25
C LEU A 407 -14.93 8.11 -9.53
N LYS A 408 -16.11 8.25 -10.15
CA LYS A 408 -17.25 8.87 -9.49
C LYS A 408 -17.57 8.14 -8.18
N THR A 409 -17.86 8.89 -7.13
CA THR A 409 -18.18 8.34 -5.81
C THR A 409 -19.18 9.23 -5.08
N THR A 410 -19.67 8.74 -3.94
CA THR A 410 -20.46 9.52 -3.00
C THR A 410 -19.66 9.67 -1.71
N LEU A 411 -19.40 10.92 -1.33
CA LEU A 411 -18.63 11.28 -0.15
C LEU A 411 -19.58 11.55 1.01
N ILE A 412 -19.14 11.19 2.22
CA ILE A 412 -19.73 11.69 3.46
C ILE A 412 -18.94 12.90 3.90
N LYS A 413 -19.57 14.06 3.79
CA LYS A 413 -19.04 15.34 4.23
C LYS A 413 -19.43 15.56 5.68
N ILE A 414 -18.44 15.83 6.51
CA ILE A 414 -18.59 15.97 7.96
C ILE A 414 -17.97 17.30 8.38
N ASN A 415 -18.74 18.09 9.12
CA ASN A 415 -18.32 19.33 9.75
C ASN A 415 -18.78 19.34 11.21
N HIS A 416 -18.05 19.99 12.11
CA HIS A 416 -18.46 20.14 13.51
C HIS A 416 -18.77 21.60 13.82
N LYS A 417 -19.86 21.86 14.57
CA LYS A 417 -20.35 23.22 14.87
C LYS A 417 -19.29 24.16 15.45
N GLU A 418 -18.39 23.62 16.27
CA GLU A 418 -17.40 24.42 17.04
C GLU A 418 -15.92 24.14 16.72
N LYS A 419 -15.61 23.00 16.07
CA LYS A 419 -14.22 22.54 15.92
C LYS A 419 -13.86 22.54 14.45
N ASN A 420 -12.66 23.02 14.12
CA ASN A 420 -12.17 23.04 12.74
C ASN A 420 -11.81 21.62 12.25
N ALA A 421 -11.74 21.46 10.92
CA ALA A 421 -11.48 20.17 10.30
C ALA A 421 -10.12 19.59 10.69
N ASN A 422 -9.08 20.43 10.80
CA ASN A 422 -7.74 19.97 11.18
C ASN A 422 -7.70 19.33 12.58
N TRP A 423 -8.45 19.85 13.54
CA TRP A 423 -8.54 19.27 14.87
C TRP A 423 -9.26 17.91 14.84
N ILE A 424 -10.36 17.82 14.10
CA ILE A 424 -11.13 16.57 13.94
C ILE A 424 -10.27 15.51 13.26
N GLU A 425 -9.59 15.84 12.15
CA GLU A 425 -8.68 14.95 11.44
C GLU A 425 -7.59 14.40 12.34
N LYS A 426 -6.95 15.29 13.12
CA LYS A 426 -5.90 14.90 14.06
C LYS A 426 -6.45 13.90 15.08
N LYS A 427 -7.65 14.15 15.61
CA LYS A 427 -8.29 13.24 16.58
C LYS A 427 -8.71 11.91 15.96
N MET A 428 -9.17 11.91 14.71
CA MET A 428 -9.43 10.69 13.95
C MET A 428 -8.17 9.85 13.76
N ARG A 429 -6.99 10.47 13.60
CA ARG A 429 -5.70 9.76 13.54
C ARG A 429 -5.19 9.26 14.89
N GLU A 430 -5.57 9.93 15.97
CA GLU A 430 -5.19 9.60 17.35
C GLU A 430 -6.08 8.51 17.96
N SER A 431 -7.20 8.15 17.34
CA SER A 431 -8.08 7.09 17.81
C SER A 431 -7.39 5.71 17.81
N ASN A 432 -8.01 4.74 18.51
CA ASN A 432 -7.49 3.39 18.65
C ASN A 432 -7.23 2.72 17.29
N ILE A 433 -8.21 2.80 16.38
CA ILE A 433 -8.05 2.45 14.96
C ILE A 433 -8.16 3.75 14.16
N PRO A 434 -7.02 4.32 13.72
CA PRO A 434 -6.99 5.61 13.02
C PRO A 434 -7.90 5.62 11.79
N VAL A 435 -8.69 6.67 11.62
CA VAL A 435 -9.50 6.90 10.43
C VAL A 435 -8.87 8.01 9.60
N ILE A 436 -8.52 7.72 8.35
CA ILE A 436 -7.81 8.64 7.46
C ILE A 436 -8.78 9.16 6.39
N GLY A 437 -9.28 10.39 6.55
CA GLY A 437 -10.12 11.08 5.56
C GLY A 437 -9.36 12.13 4.76
N ARG A 438 -10.07 12.90 3.93
CA ARG A 438 -9.53 14.11 3.27
C ARG A 438 -10.07 15.36 3.95
N ILE A 439 -9.31 16.45 3.94
CA ILE A 439 -9.81 17.79 4.28
C ILE A 439 -10.02 18.57 2.99
N SER A 440 -11.20 19.18 2.83
CA SER A 440 -11.48 20.13 1.75
C SER A 440 -12.42 21.21 2.25
N GLU A 441 -12.07 22.49 2.03
CA GLU A 441 -12.89 23.65 2.39
C GLU A 441 -13.44 23.61 3.84
N GLU A 442 -12.58 23.30 4.83
CA GLU A 442 -12.95 23.12 6.25
C GLU A 442 -13.96 21.97 6.53
N ASN A 443 -14.05 20.98 5.65
CA ASN A 443 -14.82 19.76 5.86
C ASN A 443 -13.93 18.52 5.86
N ILE A 444 -14.32 17.52 6.65
CA ILE A 444 -13.80 16.17 6.54
C ILE A 444 -14.62 15.43 5.49
N LEU A 445 -13.95 14.86 4.49
CA LEU A 445 -14.55 14.04 3.45
C LEU A 445 -14.15 12.58 3.67
N LEU A 446 -15.14 11.72 3.88
CA LEU A 446 -14.97 10.27 3.92
C LEU A 446 -15.48 9.67 2.62
N ASP A 447 -14.61 9.03 1.85
CA ASP A 447 -14.97 8.34 0.63
C ASP A 447 -15.26 6.87 0.92
N VAL A 448 -16.50 6.44 0.69
CA VAL A 448 -16.95 5.09 1.02
C VAL A 448 -16.37 4.00 0.12
N ARG A 449 -15.72 4.36 -0.98
CA ARG A 449 -15.09 3.38 -1.89
C ARG A 449 -14.07 2.50 -1.17
N THR A 450 -13.29 3.09 -0.24
CA THR A 450 -12.19 2.40 0.46
C THR A 450 -12.52 1.99 1.89
N ILE A 451 -13.74 2.26 2.36
CA ILE A 451 -14.22 1.89 3.70
C ILE A 451 -14.93 0.54 3.60
N LYS A 452 -14.60 -0.46 4.41
CA LYS A 452 -15.38 -1.71 4.45
C LYS A 452 -16.66 -1.53 5.28
N GLU A 453 -17.73 -2.26 5.00
CA GLU A 453 -19.00 -2.09 5.72
C GLU A 453 -18.86 -2.42 7.21
N GLU A 454 -18.05 -3.42 7.57
CA GLU A 454 -17.74 -3.74 8.96
C GLU A 454 -16.99 -2.60 9.69
N GLU A 455 -16.45 -1.62 8.97
CA GLU A 455 -15.73 -0.48 9.54
C GLU A 455 -16.65 0.70 9.89
N PHE A 456 -17.92 0.68 9.47
CA PHE A 456 -18.87 1.77 9.75
C PHE A 456 -19.04 2.02 11.24
N ASN A 457 -19.15 0.96 12.03
CA ASN A 457 -19.25 1.05 13.49
C ASN A 457 -17.96 1.60 14.12
N ILE A 458 -16.80 1.33 13.53
CA ILE A 458 -15.52 1.85 14.04
C ILE A 458 -15.44 3.36 13.79
N ILE A 459 -15.83 3.82 12.59
CA ILE A 459 -15.90 5.25 12.25
C ILE A 459 -16.89 5.98 13.15
N LYS A 460 -18.07 5.40 13.37
CA LYS A 460 -19.08 5.93 14.31
C LYS A 460 -18.49 6.10 15.71
N THR A 461 -17.90 5.05 16.27
CA THR A 461 -17.32 5.11 17.63
C THR A 461 -16.24 6.18 17.72
N CYS A 462 -15.35 6.25 16.73
CA CYS A 462 -14.33 7.29 16.62
C CYS A 462 -14.95 8.70 16.66
N LEU A 463 -15.98 8.98 15.85
CA LEU A 463 -16.59 10.32 15.82
C LEU A 463 -17.38 10.65 17.08
N VAL A 464 -18.04 9.66 17.72
CA VAL A 464 -18.74 9.85 19.01
C VAL A 464 -17.75 10.20 20.12
N GLU A 465 -16.58 9.57 20.15
CA GLU A 465 -15.52 9.92 21.11
C GLU A 465 -15.01 11.34 20.88
N ILE A 466 -14.83 11.74 19.62
CA ILE A 466 -14.43 13.10 19.25
C ILE A 466 -15.49 14.12 19.67
N GLU A 467 -16.78 13.83 19.50
CA GLU A 467 -17.89 14.68 19.95
C GLU A 467 -17.83 14.92 21.47
N LYS A 468 -17.62 13.84 22.25
CA LYS A 468 -17.47 13.93 23.70
C LYS A 468 -16.25 14.77 24.10
N MET A 469 -15.11 14.59 23.42
CA MET A 469 -13.91 15.39 23.65
C MET A 469 -14.13 16.88 23.32
N ALA A 470 -14.95 17.18 22.30
CA ALA A 470 -15.27 18.55 21.92
C ALA A 470 -16.12 19.25 22.99
N GLN A 471 -17.07 18.52 23.61
CA GLN A 471 -17.94 18.99 24.68
C GLN A 471 -17.23 19.08 26.05
N GLY A 472 -16.31 18.15 26.33
CA GLY A 472 -15.59 18.02 27.59
C GLY A 472 -14.25 18.73 27.62
N GLY A 473 -14.17 19.99 27.16
CA GLY A 473 -12.93 20.77 27.19
C GLY A 473 -12.44 21.05 28.62
N LYS A 474 -11.75 20.08 29.22
CA LYS A 474 -10.75 20.19 30.29
C LYS A 474 -9.99 18.89 30.45
#